data_AF-A0A960E9I3-F1
#
_entry.id   AF-A0A960E9I3-F1
#
_cell.length_a   1.000
_cell.length_b   1.000
_cell.length_c   1.000
_cell.angle_alpha   90.00
_cell.angle_beta   90.00
_cell.angle_gamma   90.00
#
_symmetry.space_group_name_H-M   'P 1'
#
loop_
_entity.id
_entity.type
_entity.pdbx_description
1 polymer ?
#
loop_
_entity_poly.entity_id
_entity_poly.type
_entity_poly.pdbx_seq_one_letter_code
_entity_poly.pdbx_strand_id
1 'polypeptide(L)' 'MSRPEAGLRTVAFMRETEEHRAFRAMVRDYVEREINPNIPEWEAAEMMPLHDIFSSMAKLGMLGL' A
#
# COMPACT_ATOMS: atom_id res chain seq x y z
N MET A 1 -40.19 -14.14 -28.68
CA MET A 1 -39.46 -14.51 -27.46
C MET A 1 -37.99 -14.61 -27.85
N SER A 2 -37.28 -13.49 -27.84
CA SER A 2 -35.88 -13.38 -28.27
C SER A 2 -35.05 -12.86 -27.11
N ARG A 3 -33.96 -13.57 -26.83
CA ARG A 3 -33.07 -13.47 -25.68
C ARG A 3 -32.41 -12.08 -25.61
N PRO A 4 -32.25 -11.44 -24.43
CA PRO A 4 -31.51 -10.20 -24.33
C PRO A 4 -29.99 -10.47 -24.43
N GLU A 5 -29.31 -9.67 -25.25
CA GLU A 5 -27.86 -9.59 -25.36
C GLU A 5 -27.26 -9.27 -23.99
N ALA A 6 -26.54 -10.24 -23.41
CA ALA A 6 -25.78 -10.01 -22.20
C ALA A 6 -24.60 -9.09 -22.55
N GLY A 7 -24.75 -7.80 -22.23
CA GLY A 7 -23.67 -6.83 -22.30
C GLY A 7 -22.46 -7.35 -21.51
N LEU A 8 -21.37 -7.58 -22.23
CA LEU A 8 -20.11 -8.01 -21.67
C LEU A 8 -19.69 -6.96 -20.62
N ARG A 9 -19.78 -7.32 -19.34
CA ARG A 9 -19.24 -6.50 -18.26
C ARG A 9 -17.74 -6.44 -18.47
N THR A 10 -17.24 -5.34 -19.02
CA THR A 10 -15.82 -5.00 -18.96
C THR A 10 -15.41 -5.08 -17.49
N VAL A 11 -14.63 -6.10 -17.15
CA VAL A 11 -13.88 -6.11 -15.90
C VAL A 11 -13.06 -4.83 -15.94
N ALA A 12 -13.37 -3.86 -15.08
CA ALA A 12 -12.65 -2.60 -15.04
C ALA A 12 -11.18 -2.92 -14.74
N PHE A 13 -10.32 -2.84 -15.76
CA PHE A 13 -8.88 -2.89 -15.55
C PHE A 13 -8.52 -1.72 -14.64
N MET A 14 -7.93 -2.02 -13.48
CA MET A 14 -7.47 -0.97 -12.57
C MET A 14 -6.35 -0.20 -13.27
N ARG A 15 -6.65 1.03 -13.68
CA ARG A 15 -5.71 1.94 -14.34
C ARG A 15 -4.84 2.59 -13.28
N GLU A 16 -3.52 2.57 -13.46
CA GLU A 16 -2.63 3.36 -12.61
C GLU A 16 -2.90 4.87 -12.85
N THR A 17 -3.17 5.61 -11.77
CA THR A 17 -3.41 7.05 -11.80
C THR A 17 -2.20 7.79 -11.22
N GLU A 18 -2.20 9.12 -11.32
CA GLU A 18 -1.12 9.93 -10.74
C GLU A 18 -1.12 9.84 -9.21
N GLU A 19 -2.32 9.76 -8.61
CA GLU A 19 -2.50 9.58 -7.17
C GLU A 19 -1.95 8.23 -6.71
N HIS A 20 -2.18 7.16 -7.48
CA HIS A 20 -1.56 5.85 -7.20
C HIS A 20 -0.03 5.93 -7.25
N ARG A 21 0.55 6.65 -8.23
CA ARG A 21 2.01 6.84 -8.33
C ARG A 21 2.56 7.60 -7.14
N ALA A 22 1.93 8.72 -6.78
CA ALA A 22 2.36 9.58 -5.69
C ALA A 22 2.29 8.83 -4.35
N PHE A 23 1.18 8.14 -4.09
CA PHE A 23 1.04 7.34 -2.87
C PHE A 23 2.10 6.23 -2.78
N ARG A 24 2.32 5.49 -3.87
CA ARG A 24 3.34 4.43 -3.93
C ARG A 24 4.76 4.96 -3.75
N ALA A 25 5.07 6.16 -4.24
CA ALA A 25 6.37 6.81 -4.02
C ALA A 25 6.55 7.13 -2.53
N MET A 26 5.55 7.74 -1.91
CA MET A 26 5.57 8.07 -0.49
C MET A 26 5.77 6.83 0.41
N VAL A 27 5.08 5.72 0.10
CA VAL A 27 5.26 4.45 0.82
C VAL A 27 6.68 3.89 0.63
N ARG A 28 7.23 3.96 -0.59
CA ARG A 28 8.59 3.50 -0.89
C ARG A 28 9.63 4.27 -0.09
N ASP A 29 9.52 5.60 -0.09
CA ASP A 29 10.46 6.47 0.64
C ASP A 29 10.43 6.19 2.14
N TYR A 30 9.25 5.92 2.70
CA TYR A 30 9.11 5.52 4.10
C TYR A 30 9.80 4.18 4.39
N VAL A 31 9.58 3.18 3.54
CA VAL A 31 10.22 1.86 3.70
C VAL A 31 11.74 1.98 3.62
N GLU A 32 12.25 2.74 2.66
CA GLU A 32 13.70 2.92 2.47
C GLU A 32 14.37 3.62 3.66
N ARG A 33 13.69 4.61 4.26
CA ARG A 33 14.27 5.46 5.32
C ARG A 33 14.03 4.91 6.72
N GLU A 34 12.84 4.38 6.98
CA GLU A 34 12.38 4.07 8.35
C GLU A 34 12.30 2.56 8.63
N ILE A 35 12.20 1.71 7.60
CA ILE A 35 12.04 0.25 7.75
C ILE A 35 13.36 -0.47 7.44
N ASN A 36 13.86 -0.35 6.20
CA ASN A 36 14.99 -1.13 5.70
C ASN A 36 16.27 -1.06 6.58
N PRO A 37 16.67 0.10 7.13
CA PRO A 37 17.87 0.17 7.96
C PRO A 37 17.80 -0.66 9.25
N ASN A 38 16.59 -0.94 9.74
CA ASN A 38 16.36 -1.58 11.03
C ASN A 38 16.09 -3.10 10.91
N ILE A 39 15.90 -3.61 9.69
CA ILE A 39 15.57 -5.03 9.44
C ILE A 39 16.57 -6.00 10.11
N PRO A 40 17.91 -5.82 10.02
CA PRO A 40 18.83 -6.77 10.65
C PRO A 40 18.66 -6.89 12.17
N GLU A 41 18.37 -5.78 12.86
CA GLU A 41 18.13 -5.78 14.30
C GLU A 41 16.81 -6.48 14.64
N TRP A 42 15.74 -6.18 13.91
CA TRP A 42 14.42 -6.77 14.15
C TRP A 42 14.39 -8.27 13.84
N GLU A 43 15.10 -8.71 12.81
CA GLU A 43 15.26 -10.13 12.50
C GLU A 43 16.02 -10.85 13.61
N ALA A 44 17.13 -10.28 14.10
CA ALA A 44 17.89 -10.86 15.21
C ALA A 44 17.09 -10.90 16.53
N ALA A 45 16.21 -9.92 16.74
CA ALA A 45 15.32 -9.84 17.89
C ALA A 45 14.02 -10.65 17.72
N GLU A 46 13.76 -11.20 16.53
CA GLU A 46 12.49 -11.82 16.11
C GLU A 46 11.26 -10.93 16.38
N MET A 47 11.46 -9.61 16.43
CA MET A 47 10.45 -8.64 16.86
C MET A 47 10.61 -7.31 16.14
N MET A 48 9.51 -6.84 15.53
CA MET A 48 9.42 -5.53 14.90
C MET A 48 8.53 -4.61 15.74
N PRO A 49 8.88 -3.32 15.95
CA PRO A 49 8.09 -2.36 16.71
C PRO A 49 6.85 -1.86 15.92
N LEU A 50 5.93 -2.79 15.63
CA LEU A 50 4.75 -2.56 14.79
C LEU A 50 3.87 -1.40 15.28
N HIS A 51 3.70 -1.25 16.60
CA HIS A 51 2.87 -0.19 17.16
C HIS A 51 3.41 1.21 16.83
N ASP A 52 4.73 1.39 16.95
CA ASP A 52 5.38 2.67 16.66
C ASP A 52 5.43 2.96 15.16
N ILE A 53 5.70 1.94 14.36
CA ILE A 53 5.68 2.03 12.89
C ILE A 53 4.30 2.45 12.41
N PHE A 54 3.22 1.79 12.87
CA PHE A 54 1.87 2.15 12.47
C PHE A 54 1.46 3.53 12.98
N SER A 55 1.87 3.91 14.19
CA SER A 55 1.65 5.26 14.71
C SER A 55 2.33 6.32 13.83
N SER A 56 3.57 6.07 13.38
CA SER A 56 4.30 6.94 12.46
C SER A 56 3.62 7.03 11.09
N MET A 57 3.25 5.89 10.50
CA MET A 57 2.51 5.83 9.22
C MET A 57 1.16 6.55 9.29
N ALA A 58 0.44 6.46 10.41
CA ALA A 58 -0.82 7.16 10.62
C ALA A 58 -0.64 8.69 10.61
N LYS A 59 0.42 9.21 11.25
CA LYS A 59 0.74 10.65 11.23
C LYS A 59 1.05 11.16 9.83
N LEU A 60 1.55 10.30 8.94
CA LEU A 60 1.83 10.60 7.54
C LEU A 60 0.60 10.39 6.61
N GLY A 61 -0.55 10.00 7.15
CA GLY A 61 -1.76 9.77 6.37
C GLY A 61 -1.71 8.52 5.49
N MET A 62 -0.83 7.56 5.81
CA MET A 62 -0.65 6.32 5.04
C MET A 62 -1.65 5.22 5.40
N LEU A 63 -2.43 5.40 6.46
CA LEU A 63 -3.39 4.42 6.97
C LEU A 63 -4.82 4.99 6.89
N GLY A 64 -5.78 4.16 6.44
CA GLY A 64 -7.20 4.52 6.38
C GLY A 64 -7.67 5.17 5.06
N LEU A 65 -7.02 4.84 3.94
CA LEU A 65 -7.36 5.29 2.57
C LEU A 65 -8.55 4.54 1.96
#